data_AF-A0A0T6LQV9-F1
#
_entry.id   AF-A0A0T6LQV9-F1
#
_cell.length_a   1.000
_cell.length_b   1.000
_cell.length_c   1.000
_cell.angle_alpha   90.00
_cell.angle_beta   90.00
_cell.angle_gamma   90.00
#
_symmetry.space_group_name_H-M   'P 1'
#
loop_
_entity.id
_entity.type
_entity.pdbx_description
1 polymer ?
#
loop_
_entity_poly.entity_id
_entity_poly.type
_entity_poly.pdbx_seq_one_letter_code
_entity_poly.pdbx_strand_id
1 'polypeptide(L)'
;MMVTVKTEMIIDVWQRLLPDPRKSWVLFEHGTCVVLAAPDGDLAEQAIEILRKYGPVEAGSAAGDFGVINVRDADGWVVTGHHRDVLTHVAPDEPSGHEDLAVGLCGRAKRHRDGTELNVVHVEDRRGPAGPA
;
A
#
# COMPACT_ATOMS: atom_id res chain seq x y z
N MET A 1 5.93 -3.18 -21.34
CA MET A 1 5.22 -1.90 -21.52
C MET A 1 3.95 -1.81 -20.68
N MET A 2 3.07 -2.83 -20.63
CA MET A 2 1.85 -2.78 -19.79
C MET A 2 2.08 -2.71 -18.27
N VAL A 3 3.09 -3.39 -17.72
CA VAL A 3 3.38 -3.38 -16.27
C VAL A 3 3.77 -1.98 -15.78
N THR A 4 4.64 -1.30 -16.54
CA THR A 4 5.13 0.05 -16.19
C THR A 4 4.00 1.06 -16.14
N VAL A 5 3.09 1.04 -17.11
CA VAL A 5 1.91 1.93 -17.13
C VAL A 5 1.00 1.65 -15.94
N LYS A 6 0.82 0.38 -15.55
CA LYS A 6 0.05 0.02 -14.35
C LYS A 6 0.70 0.57 -13.08
N THR A 7 2.03 0.47 -12.96
CA THR A 7 2.76 1.02 -11.81
C THR A 7 2.63 2.55 -11.74
N GLU A 8 2.81 3.27 -12.85
CA GLU A 8 2.67 4.73 -12.89
C GLU A 8 1.27 5.21 -12.46
N MET A 9 0.22 4.53 -12.93
CA MET A 9 -1.16 4.84 -12.51
C MET A 9 -1.37 4.65 -11.00
N ILE A 10 -0.80 3.59 -10.41
CA ILE A 10 -0.94 3.34 -8.97
C ILE A 10 -0.11 4.36 -8.17
N ILE A 11 1.07 4.76 -8.65
CA ILE A 11 1.86 5.84 -8.04
C ILE A 11 1.04 7.13 -8.00
N ASP A 12 0.39 7.51 -9.10
CA ASP A 12 -0.45 8.71 -9.17
C ASP A 12 -1.62 8.66 -8.18
N VAL A 13 -2.24 7.50 -8.00
CA VAL A 13 -3.29 7.29 -6.99
C VAL A 13 -2.70 7.56 -5.59
N TRP A 14 -1.57 6.95 -5.24
CA TRP A 14 -0.96 7.14 -3.92
C TRP A 14 -0.51 8.58 -3.67
N GLN A 15 -0.01 9.29 -4.67
CA GLN A 15 0.32 10.71 -4.56
C GLN A 15 -0.91 11.58 -4.25
N ARG A 16 -2.09 11.24 -4.81
CA ARG A 16 -3.35 11.92 -4.49
C ARG A 16 -3.88 11.54 -3.10
N LEU A 17 -3.74 10.27 -2.72
CA LEU A 17 -4.19 9.76 -1.41
C LEU A 17 -3.32 10.25 -0.24
N LEU A 18 -2.04 10.50 -0.49
CA LEU A 18 -1.06 10.93 0.50
C LEU A 18 -0.50 12.33 0.14
N PRO A 19 -1.32 13.39 0.21
CA PRO A 19 -0.91 14.72 -0.25
C PRO A 19 0.08 15.43 0.69
N ASP A 20 0.34 14.91 1.91
CA ASP A 20 1.32 15.52 2.82
C ASP A 20 2.73 15.34 2.25
N PRO A 21 3.41 16.42 1.83
CA PRO A 21 4.68 16.32 1.13
C PRO A 21 5.83 15.85 2.02
N ARG A 22 5.61 15.65 3.32
CA ARG A 22 6.60 15.18 4.30
C ARG A 22 6.55 13.66 4.51
N LYS A 23 5.51 12.99 4.02
CA LYS A 23 5.35 11.55 4.21
C LYS A 23 6.14 10.79 3.15
N SER A 24 7.08 9.98 3.61
CA SER A 24 7.75 9.01 2.75
C SER A 24 6.94 7.72 2.75
N TRP A 25 6.89 7.03 1.61
CA TRP A 25 6.13 5.78 1.47
C TRP A 25 6.74 4.89 0.41
N VAL A 26 6.45 3.60 0.51
CA VAL A 26 6.93 2.57 -0.40
C VAL A 26 5.76 1.77 -0.94
N LEU A 27 5.74 1.58 -2.25
CA LEU A 27 4.70 0.85 -2.97
C LEU A 27 5.21 -0.51 -3.43
N PHE A 28 4.37 -1.50 -3.22
CA PHE A 28 4.56 -2.87 -3.64
C PHE A 28 3.73 -3.19 -4.89
N GLU A 29 4.17 -4.20 -5.64
CA GLU A 29 3.70 -4.54 -6.98
C GLU A 29 2.17 -4.66 -7.10
N HIS A 30 1.50 -5.23 -6.09
CA HIS A 30 0.06 -5.42 -6.11
C HIS A 30 -0.70 -4.27 -5.45
N GLY A 31 -0.10 -3.10 -5.27
CA GLY A 31 -0.80 -1.89 -4.85
C GLY A 31 -0.90 -1.69 -3.33
N THR A 32 -0.16 -2.48 -2.54
CA THR A 32 0.03 -2.19 -1.11
C THR A 32 1.08 -1.11 -0.94
N CYS A 33 0.75 -0.09 -0.17
CA CYS A 33 1.62 1.00 0.21
C CYS A 33 1.91 0.93 1.71
N VAL A 34 3.18 1.11 2.08
CA VAL A 34 3.64 1.28 3.45
C VAL A 34 4.04 2.73 3.66
N VAL A 35 3.31 3.43 4.53
CA VAL A 35 3.64 4.81 4.93
C VAL A 35 4.67 4.78 6.05
N LEU A 36 5.76 5.52 5.91
CA LEU A 36 6.85 5.49 6.88
C LEU A 36 6.69 6.68 7.85
N ALA A 37 6.18 6.40 9.05
CA ALA A 37 5.96 7.41 10.09
C ALA A 37 7.27 8.00 10.64
N ALA A 38 8.32 7.18 10.71
CA ALA A 38 9.67 7.56 11.10
C ALA A 38 10.66 6.98 10.07
N PRO A 39 10.80 7.62 8.89
CA PRO A 39 11.64 7.11 7.82
C PRO A 39 13.12 7.23 8.21
N ASP A 40 13.82 6.10 8.23
CA ASP A 40 15.24 6.02 8.61
C ASP A 40 15.95 5.01 7.71
N GLY A 41 17.26 5.21 7.49
CA GLY A 41 18.07 4.31 6.66
C GLY A 41 17.50 4.09 5.25
N ASP A 42 17.50 2.82 4.80
CA ASP A 42 16.89 2.40 3.54
C ASP A 42 15.37 2.20 3.71
N LEU A 43 14.60 3.01 2.98
CA LEU A 43 13.14 3.00 3.09
C LEU A 43 12.50 1.71 2.56
N ALA A 44 13.09 1.12 1.52
CA ALA A 44 12.58 -0.11 0.95
C ALA A 44 12.78 -1.27 1.93
N GLU A 45 13.97 -1.38 2.54
CA GLU A 45 14.22 -2.37 3.59
C GLU A 45 13.26 -2.17 4.78
N GLN A 46 13.10 -0.94 5.27
CA GLN A 46 12.17 -0.63 6.36
C GLN A 46 10.72 -1.04 6.02
N ALA A 47 10.26 -0.71 4.81
CA ALA A 47 8.92 -1.08 4.35
C ALA A 47 8.75 -2.60 4.18
N ILE A 48 9.78 -3.30 3.70
CA ILE A 48 9.80 -4.76 3.57
C ILE A 48 9.67 -5.42 4.94
N GLU A 49 10.37 -4.93 5.96
CA GLU A 49 10.26 -5.46 7.32
C GLU A 49 8.84 -5.31 7.89
N ILE A 50 8.24 -4.12 7.71
CA ILE A 50 6.85 -3.87 8.12
C ILE A 50 5.91 -4.81 7.38
N LEU A 51 6.00 -4.86 6.05
CA LEU A 51 5.05 -5.61 5.24
C LEU A 51 5.22 -7.13 5.39
N ARG A 52 6.45 -7.63 5.58
CA ARG A 52 6.68 -9.05 5.90
C ARG A 52 5.97 -9.46 7.20
N LYS A 53 5.93 -8.57 8.19
CA LYS A 53 5.30 -8.82 9.50
C LYS A 53 3.78 -8.66 9.47
N TYR A 54 3.27 -7.68 8.74
CA TYR A 54 1.86 -7.27 8.81
C TYR A 54 1.07 -7.53 7.51
N GLY A 55 1.72 -7.96 6.44
CA GLY A 55 1.13 -8.23 5.13
C GLY A 55 0.46 -9.61 5.04
N PRO A 56 1.16 -10.71 5.37
CA PRO A 56 0.58 -12.04 5.31
C PRO A 56 -0.64 -12.19 6.21
N VAL A 57 -1.67 -12.89 5.72
CA VAL A 57 -2.82 -13.24 6.54
C VAL A 57 -2.81 -14.71 6.87
N GLU A 58 -2.51 -15.02 8.12
CA GLU A 58 -2.65 -16.37 8.65
C GLU A 58 -4.08 -16.60 9.14
N ALA A 59 -4.62 -17.80 8.92
CA ALA A 59 -5.96 -18.15 9.37
C ALA A 59 -6.07 -18.03 10.90
N GLY A 60 -7.10 -17.33 11.39
CA GLY A 60 -7.31 -17.08 12.82
C GLY A 60 -6.48 -15.93 13.41
N SER A 61 -5.73 -15.19 12.60
CA SER A 61 -4.97 -14.01 13.06
C SER A 61 -5.79 -12.71 12.93
N ALA A 62 -5.43 -11.70 13.73
CA ALA A 62 -5.98 -10.34 13.64
C ALA A 62 -5.75 -9.69 12.27
N ALA A 63 -4.88 -10.25 11.42
CA ALA A 63 -4.68 -9.81 10.04
C ALA A 63 -5.87 -10.16 9.12
N GLY A 64 -6.87 -10.91 9.62
CA GLY A 64 -8.14 -11.16 8.95
C GLY A 64 -9.08 -9.97 8.92
N ASP A 65 -8.94 -9.03 9.87
CA ASP A 65 -9.79 -7.84 9.94
C ASP A 65 -9.34 -6.79 8.93
N PHE A 66 -10.32 -6.14 8.30
CA PHE A 66 -10.09 -5.07 7.34
C PHE A 66 -11.13 -3.96 7.45
N GLY A 67 -10.72 -2.75 7.10
CA GLY A 67 -11.62 -1.63 6.84
C GLY A 67 -11.63 -1.29 5.36
N VAL A 68 -12.75 -0.78 4.86
CA VAL A 68 -12.87 -0.27 3.49
C VAL A 68 -13.17 1.22 3.54
N ILE A 69 -12.36 2.00 2.82
CA ILE A 69 -12.52 3.44 2.71
C ILE A 69 -12.73 3.76 1.22
N ASN A 70 -13.91 4.29 0.87
CA ASN A 70 -14.15 4.82 -0.47
C ASN A 70 -13.38 6.13 -0.64
N VAL A 71 -12.53 6.19 -1.66
CA VAL A 71 -11.66 7.34 -1.93
C VAL A 71 -12.17 8.09 -3.14
N ARG A 72 -12.99 9.12 -2.90
CA ARG A 72 -13.67 9.90 -3.94
C ARG A 72 -12.70 10.64 -4.87
N ASP A 73 -11.51 10.97 -4.38
CA ASP A 73 -10.50 11.77 -5.10
C ASP A 73 -9.47 10.91 -5.87
N ALA A 74 -9.48 9.60 -5.66
CA ALA A 74 -8.61 8.63 -6.33
C ALA A 74 -9.40 7.34 -6.56
N ASP A 75 -10.01 7.21 -7.74
CA ASP A 75 -10.94 6.12 -8.11
C ASP A 75 -10.69 4.78 -7.38
N GLY A 76 -11.74 4.23 -6.77
CA GLY A 76 -11.72 2.95 -6.07
C GLY A 76 -11.79 3.06 -4.54
N TRP A 77 -11.07 2.17 -3.86
CA TRP A 77 -11.07 2.06 -2.41
C TRP A 77 -9.67 1.87 -1.84
N VAL A 78 -9.51 2.25 -0.58
CA VAL A 78 -8.38 1.86 0.25
C VAL A 78 -8.85 0.82 1.27
N VAL A 79 -8.19 -0.32 1.26
CA VAL A 79 -8.38 -1.38 2.25
C VAL A 79 -7.30 -1.26 3.33
N THR A 80 -7.73 -1.14 4.57
CA THR A 80 -6.85 -1.12 5.74
C THR A 80 -6.83 -2.49 6.41
N GLY A 81 -5.77 -2.77 7.17
CA GLY A 81 -5.67 -3.98 7.98
C GLY A 81 -5.26 -3.67 9.42
N HIS A 82 -4.62 -4.64 10.07
CA HIS A 82 -4.18 -4.53 11.46
C HIS A 82 -3.12 -3.43 11.69
N HIS A 83 -2.23 -3.18 10.72
CA HIS A 83 -1.22 -2.13 10.84
C HIS A 83 -1.68 -0.84 10.16
N ARG A 84 -1.68 0.26 10.91
CA ARG A 84 -2.24 1.56 10.48
C ARG A 84 -1.54 2.15 9.26
N ASP A 85 -0.26 1.83 9.09
CA ASP A 85 0.57 2.35 8.00
C ASP A 85 0.63 1.43 6.78
N VAL A 86 -0.06 0.29 6.80
CA VAL A 86 -0.17 -0.63 5.67
C VAL A 86 -1.54 -0.46 5.04
N LEU A 87 -1.55 0.08 3.82
CA LEU A 87 -2.77 0.45 3.10
C LEU A 87 -2.73 -0.21 1.72
N THR A 88 -3.86 -0.71 1.23
CA THR A 88 -3.92 -1.37 -0.10
C THR A 88 -4.98 -0.72 -0.96
N HIS A 89 -4.59 -0.23 -2.14
CA HIS A 89 -5.53 0.32 -3.11
C HIS A 89 -6.23 -0.81 -3.88
N VAL A 90 -7.53 -0.63 -4.12
CA VAL A 90 -8.36 -1.52 -4.95
C VAL A 90 -9.06 -0.66 -6.00
N ALA A 91 -8.77 -0.90 -7.27
CA ALA A 91 -9.42 -0.22 -8.39
C ALA A 91 -10.84 -0.76 -8.62
N PRO A 92 -11.77 0.05 -9.19
CA PRO A 92 -13.16 -0.32 -9.46
C PRO A 92 -13.37 -1.65 -10.19
N ASP A 93 -12.45 -2.02 -11.08
CA ASP A 93 -12.54 -3.19 -11.94
C ASP A 93 -11.88 -4.46 -11.37
N GLU A 94 -11.20 -4.37 -10.21
CA GLU A 94 -10.53 -5.50 -9.58
C GLU A 94 -11.43 -6.44 -8.75
N PRO A 95 -12.38 -5.95 -7.94
CA PRO A 95 -13.20 -6.82 -7.11
C PRO A 95 -14.37 -7.44 -7.92
N SER A 96 -14.88 -8.58 -7.47
CA SER A 96 -16.05 -9.24 -8.08
C SER A 96 -17.37 -8.49 -7.84
N GLY A 97 -17.36 -7.50 -6.96
CA GLY A 97 -18.51 -6.71 -6.53
C GLY A 97 -18.03 -5.45 -5.82
N HIS A 98 -18.91 -4.46 -5.70
CA HIS A 98 -18.60 -3.15 -5.11
C HIS A 98 -19.00 -3.03 -3.63
N GLU A 99 -19.56 -4.08 -3.04
CA GLU A 99 -19.82 -4.14 -1.60
C GLU A 99 -18.51 -4.23 -0.80
N ASP A 100 -18.50 -3.64 0.40
CA ASP A 100 -17.32 -3.56 1.27
C ASP A 100 -16.68 -4.94 1.53
N LEU A 101 -17.48 -6.01 1.60
CA LEU A 101 -16.95 -7.35 1.77
C LEU A 101 -16.11 -7.80 0.56
N ALA A 102 -16.59 -7.60 -0.66
CA ALA A 102 -15.88 -7.99 -1.88
C ALA A 102 -14.60 -7.16 -2.07
N VAL A 103 -14.70 -5.84 -1.86
CA VAL A 103 -13.57 -4.91 -1.90
C VAL A 103 -12.52 -5.27 -0.86
N GLY A 104 -12.95 -5.48 0.38
CA GLY A 104 -12.06 -5.83 1.49
C GLY A 104 -11.35 -7.16 1.30
N LEU A 105 -12.04 -8.19 0.79
CA LEU A 105 -11.42 -9.47 0.44
C LEU A 105 -10.41 -9.32 -0.70
N CYS A 106 -10.70 -8.52 -1.72
CA CYS A 106 -9.77 -8.21 -2.81
C CYS A 106 -8.49 -7.54 -2.27
N GLY A 107 -8.63 -6.45 -1.51
CA GLY A 107 -7.49 -5.75 -0.93
C GLY A 107 -6.69 -6.62 0.05
N ARG A 108 -7.37 -7.45 0.85
CA ARG A 108 -6.72 -8.43 1.73
C ARG A 108 -5.86 -9.43 0.94
N ALA A 109 -6.37 -9.95 -0.17
CA ALA A 109 -5.62 -10.88 -1.02
C ALA A 109 -4.39 -10.22 -1.66
N LYS A 110 -4.53 -8.97 -2.13
CA LYS A 110 -3.43 -8.16 -2.66
C LYS A 110 -2.35 -7.91 -1.61
N ARG A 111 -2.73 -7.48 -0.40
CA ARG A 111 -1.81 -7.30 0.74
C ARG A 111 -1.10 -8.59 1.13
N HIS A 112 -1.82 -9.71 1.16
CA HIS A 112 -1.21 -11.00 1.47
C HIS A 112 -0.11 -11.34 0.45
N ARG A 113 -0.39 -11.14 -0.85
CA ARG A 113 0.57 -11.39 -1.92
C ARG A 113 1.78 -10.48 -1.81
N ASP A 114 1.58 -9.17 -1.65
CA ASP A 114 2.68 -8.22 -1.44
C ASP A 114 3.50 -8.57 -0.19
N GLY A 115 2.87 -9.02 0.90
CA GLY A 115 3.55 -9.46 2.12
C GLY A 115 4.32 -10.78 2.00
N THR A 116 4.05 -11.57 0.97
CA THR A 116 4.79 -12.81 0.68
C THR A 116 5.88 -12.58 -0.37
N GLU A 117 5.60 -11.82 -1.41
CA GLU A 117 6.51 -11.57 -2.54
C GLU A 117 7.51 -10.43 -2.24
N LEU A 118 7.08 -9.39 -1.51
CA LEU A 118 7.90 -8.26 -1.07
C LEU A 118 8.57 -7.49 -2.23
N ASN A 119 7.92 -7.47 -3.40
CA ASN A 119 8.40 -6.76 -4.59
C ASN A 119 8.08 -5.26 -4.49
N VAL A 120 9.11 -4.45 -4.22
CA VAL A 120 9.01 -2.99 -4.24
C VAL A 120 9.04 -2.47 -5.68
N VAL A 121 8.09 -1.61 -6.03
CA VAL A 121 7.99 -0.99 -7.37
C VAL A 121 8.16 0.52 -7.36
N HIS A 122 8.02 1.17 -6.20
CA HIS A 122 8.28 2.61 -6.05
C HIS A 122 8.66 2.96 -4.61
N VAL A 123 9.58 3.92 -4.48
CA VAL A 123 9.97 4.54 -3.21
C VAL A 123 9.79 6.04 -3.36
N GLU A 124 8.90 6.61 -2.58
CA GLU A 124 8.74 8.05 -2.45
C GLU A 124 9.53 8.52 -1.22
N ASP A 125 10.75 9.00 -1.42
CA ASP A 125 11.55 9.60 -0.36
C ASP A 125 11.27 11.10 -0.24
N ARG A 126 10.70 11.50 0.89
CA ARG A 126 10.38 12.89 1.22
C ARG A 126 11.18 13.43 2.40
N ARG A 127 12.18 12.68 2.87
CA ARG A 127 13.23 13.25 3.70
C ARG A 127 13.92 14.28 2.81
N GLY A 128 13.90 15.55 3.20
CA GLY A 128 14.54 16.61 2.40
C GLY A 128 15.99 16.23 2.05
N PRO A 129 16.63 16.92 1.07
CA PRO A 129 18.00 16.60 0.70
C PRO A 129 18.84 16.52 1.97
N ALA A 130 19.53 15.39 2.16
CA ALA A 130 20.49 15.25 3.26
C ALA A 130 21.38 16.48 3.19
N GLY A 131 21.27 17.36 4.21
CA GLY A 131 22.12 18.54 4.28
C GLY A 131 23.57 18.08 4.13
N PRO A 132 24.41 18.83 3.40
CA PRO A 132 25.78 18.41 3.17
C PRO A 132 26.46 18.13 4.51
N ALA A 133 26.95 16.89 4.66
CA ALA A 133 27.80 16.47 5.77
C ALA A 133 29.15 17.21 5.73
#